data_AF-A0A7C2KHR7-F1
#
_entry.id   AF-A0A7C2KHR7-F1
#
_cell.length_a   1.000
_cell.length_b   1.000
_cell.length_c   1.000
_cell.angle_alpha   90.00
_cell.angle_beta   90.00
_cell.angle_gamma   90.00
#
_symmetry.space_group_name_H-M   'P 1'
#
loop_
_entity.id
_entity.type
_entity.pdbx_description
1 polymer ?
#
loop_
_entity_poly.entity_id
_entity_poly.type
_entity_poly.pdbx_seq_one_letter_code
_entity_poly.pdbx_strand_id
1 'polypeptide(L)'
;MRIRSRDSLAALLFLGPNLIGFFVFTFLPVIFSLVLSFFRWELIGAGGSIFSNLKFVGFANFIRLLGFHVQNGRVLPNDPHFWYYMYNTVFLMLTIPIAIAGSLVLAIAVNRRLKGIVIYRMLFFLPVICPIAAIAVLWKVLLNPDFGLINSLIVRFGQLLGLKLAGPNWLSDIRWAKPAIMLVNLWMTVGGYNMILYLAALQGIPRDLYEAADIDGASSWHKFRYITVPMIS
;
A
#
# COMPACT_ATOMS: atom_id res chain seq x y z
N MET A 1 22.78 2.27 43.33
CA MET A 1 21.34 2.34 42.96
C MET A 1 20.84 3.72 42.52
N ARG A 2 21.39 4.86 42.98
CA ARG A 2 20.92 6.22 42.62
C ARG A 2 21.23 6.71 41.19
N ILE A 3 22.20 6.11 40.49
CA ILE A 3 22.55 6.52 39.11
C ILE A 3 21.42 6.13 38.14
N ARG A 4 20.82 4.96 38.36
CA ARG A 4 19.71 4.40 37.55
C ARG A 4 18.47 5.30 37.51
N SER A 5 18.17 6.05 38.58
CA SER A 5 16.96 6.90 38.64
C SER A 5 17.11 8.23 37.91
N ARG A 6 18.33 8.80 37.85
CA ARG A 6 18.56 10.04 37.07
C ARG A 6 18.59 9.75 35.58
N ASP A 7 19.18 8.62 35.18
CA ASP A 7 19.21 8.18 33.78
C ASP A 7 17.80 7.83 33.28
N SER A 8 16.96 7.20 34.12
CA SER A 8 15.55 6.96 33.79
C SER A 8 14.74 8.26 33.69
N LEU A 9 14.98 9.24 34.55
CA LEU A 9 14.29 10.53 34.47
C LEU A 9 14.69 11.31 33.20
N ALA A 10 15.98 11.31 32.87
CA ALA A 10 16.47 11.90 31.63
C ALA A 10 15.85 11.20 30.41
N ALA A 11 15.86 9.86 30.38
CA ALA A 11 15.19 9.10 29.32
C ALA A 11 13.70 9.43 29.21
N LEU A 12 12.99 9.57 30.35
CA LEU A 12 11.57 9.93 30.36
C LEU A 12 11.32 11.35 29.84
N LEU A 13 12.20 12.31 30.15
CA LEU A 13 12.11 13.67 29.64
C LEU A 13 12.37 13.73 28.13
N PHE A 14 13.31 12.93 27.62
CA PHE A 14 13.55 12.82 26.17
C PHE A 14 12.41 12.11 25.43
N LEU A 15 11.79 11.09 26.05
CA LEU A 15 10.63 10.40 25.49
C LEU A 15 9.33 11.17 25.65
N GLY A 16 9.24 12.04 26.66
CA GLY A 16 8.03 12.75 27.08
C GLY A 16 7.29 13.45 25.94
N PRO A 17 7.93 14.33 25.16
CA PRO A 17 7.28 15.03 24.05
C PRO A 17 6.70 14.07 23.00
N ASN A 18 7.42 13.00 22.65
CA ASN A 18 6.95 11.99 21.70
C ASN A 18 5.76 11.20 22.25
N LEU A 19 5.86 10.73 23.50
CA LEU A 19 4.79 10.00 24.17
C LEU A 19 3.53 10.86 24.31
N ILE A 20 3.66 12.12 24.73
CA ILE A 20 2.54 13.05 24.83
C ILE A 20 1.88 13.19 23.45
N GLY A 21 2.67 13.41 22.40
CA GLY A 21 2.15 13.49 21.03
C GLY A 21 1.40 12.22 20.61
N PHE A 22 1.99 11.05 20.84
CA PHE A 22 1.36 9.76 20.57
C PHE A 22 0.04 9.58 21.34
N PHE A 23 0.01 9.88 22.63
CA PHE A 23 -1.20 9.72 23.43
C PHE A 23 -2.31 10.67 22.99
N VAL A 24 -1.99 11.95 22.76
CA VAL A 24 -2.98 12.97 22.41
C VAL A 24 -3.49 12.82 20.98
N PHE A 25 -2.61 12.53 20.01
CA PHE A 25 -2.96 12.57 18.59
C PHE A 25 -3.17 11.20 17.95
N THR A 26 -2.80 10.10 18.62
CA THR A 26 -2.98 8.74 18.08
C THR A 26 -3.80 7.88 19.01
N PHE A 27 -3.34 7.65 20.24
CA PHE A 27 -3.99 6.71 21.15
C PHE A 27 -5.40 7.18 21.54
N LEU A 28 -5.53 8.43 21.97
CA LEU A 28 -6.80 8.98 22.43
C LEU A 28 -7.86 9.01 21.32
N PRO A 29 -7.59 9.49 20.08
CA PRO A 29 -8.55 9.39 18.98
C PRO A 29 -8.95 7.96 18.62
N VAL A 30 -8.04 6.98 18.70
CA VAL A 30 -8.35 5.57 18.45
C VAL A 30 -9.30 5.02 19.51
N ILE A 31 -9.00 5.24 20.79
CA ILE A 31 -9.87 4.81 21.89
C ILE A 31 -11.22 5.52 21.80
N PHE A 32 -11.23 6.83 21.50
CA PHE A 32 -12.46 7.60 21.35
C PHE A 32 -13.32 7.08 20.19
N SER A 33 -12.71 6.79 19.03
CA SER A 33 -13.40 6.16 17.89
C SER A 33 -13.97 4.78 18.24
N LEU A 34 -13.20 3.98 18.97
CA LEU A 34 -13.65 2.67 19.46
C LEU A 34 -14.84 2.80 20.40
N VAL A 35 -14.82 3.74 21.36
CA VAL A 35 -15.95 4.02 22.25
C VAL A 35 -17.16 4.47 21.42
N LEU A 36 -16.99 5.43 20.51
CA LEU A 36 -18.06 5.92 19.64
C LEU A 36 -18.68 4.82 18.76
N SER A 37 -17.94 3.76 18.42
CA SER A 37 -18.49 2.64 17.66
C SER A 37 -19.65 1.91 18.36
N PHE A 38 -19.79 2.06 19.68
CA PHE A 38 -20.92 1.55 20.47
C PHE A 38 -22.10 2.52 20.61
N PHE A 39 -21.95 3.74 20.07
CA PHE A 39 -22.98 4.77 20.10
C PHE A 39 -23.51 5.01 18.68
N ARG A 40 -24.79 5.32 18.57
CA ARG A 40 -25.35 5.96 17.40
C ARG A 40 -25.09 7.46 17.56
N TRP A 41 -24.28 8.01 16.69
CA TRP A 41 -23.92 9.42 16.70
C TRP A 41 -24.22 10.05 15.34
N GLU A 42 -25.13 11.03 15.34
CA GLU A 42 -25.45 11.85 14.18
C GLU A 42 -24.87 13.25 14.41
N LEU A 43 -23.73 13.51 13.75
CA LEU A 43 -22.99 14.77 13.90
C LEU A 43 -23.77 15.98 13.38
N ILE A 44 -24.60 15.77 12.35
CA ILE A 44 -25.50 16.76 11.75
C ILE A 44 -26.92 16.38 12.14
N GLY A 45 -27.34 16.79 13.34
CA GLY A 45 -28.67 16.52 13.89
C GLY A 45 -29.28 17.78 14.52
N ALA A 46 -30.62 17.80 14.65
CA ALA A 46 -31.44 18.97 14.95
C ALA A 46 -31.22 19.69 16.31
N GLY A 47 -30.27 19.25 17.14
CA GLY A 47 -29.94 19.91 18.39
C GLY A 47 -28.48 20.33 18.35
N GLY A 48 -28.22 21.63 18.11
CA GLY A 48 -26.93 22.24 17.73
C GLY A 48 -25.72 22.10 18.69
N SER A 49 -25.53 20.93 19.30
CA SER A 49 -24.34 20.57 20.08
C SER A 49 -23.76 19.25 19.56
N ILE A 50 -22.44 19.12 19.61
CA ILE A 50 -21.69 17.97 19.06
C ILE A 50 -22.09 16.65 19.75
N PHE A 51 -22.59 16.68 20.99
CA PHE A 51 -22.84 15.49 21.81
C PHE A 51 -24.33 15.21 22.13
N SER A 52 -25.27 16.07 21.72
CA SER A 52 -26.70 15.97 22.09
C SER A 52 -27.38 14.69 21.58
N ASN A 53 -26.87 14.10 20.50
CA ASN A 53 -27.47 12.93 19.85
C ASN A 53 -26.70 11.62 20.05
N LEU A 54 -25.78 11.53 21.03
CA LEU A 54 -25.15 10.24 21.36
C LEU A 54 -26.16 9.32 22.06
N LYS A 55 -26.56 8.25 21.38
CA LYS A 55 -27.36 7.17 21.98
C LYS A 55 -26.53 5.92 22.07
N PHE A 56 -26.38 5.35 23.27
CA PHE A 56 -25.70 4.07 23.43
C PHE A 56 -26.56 2.96 22.79
N VAL A 57 -25.99 2.25 21.81
CA VAL A 57 -26.67 1.17 21.08
C VAL A 57 -25.96 -0.19 21.23
N GLY A 58 -24.96 -0.26 22.10
CA GLY A 58 -24.15 -1.46 22.31
C GLY A 58 -23.55 -1.96 21.00
N PHE A 59 -23.77 -3.23 20.66
CA PHE A 59 -23.22 -3.87 19.46
C PHE A 59 -24.06 -3.69 18.18
N ALA A 60 -25.13 -2.87 18.21
CA ALA A 60 -26.04 -2.75 17.06
C ALA A 60 -25.33 -2.29 15.77
N ASN A 61 -24.34 -1.40 15.87
CA ASN A 61 -23.54 -0.95 14.72
C ASN A 61 -22.76 -2.11 14.08
N PHE A 62 -22.17 -2.99 14.89
CA PHE A 62 -21.45 -4.17 14.41
C PHE A 62 -22.39 -5.21 13.79
N ILE A 63 -23.55 -5.46 14.40
CA ILE A 63 -24.57 -6.36 13.83
C ILE A 63 -25.09 -5.80 12.51
N ARG A 64 -25.30 -4.50 12.39
CA ARG A 64 -25.73 -3.86 11.14
C ARG A 64 -24.68 -3.99 10.03
N LEU A 65 -23.40 -3.88 10.38
CA LEU A 65 -22.30 -3.91 9.42
C LEU A 65 -21.92 -5.34 8.99
N LEU A 66 -21.78 -6.25 9.96
CA LEU A 66 -21.26 -7.61 9.77
C LEU A 66 -22.35 -8.69 9.75
N GLY A 67 -23.54 -8.40 10.28
CA GLY A 67 -24.60 -9.38 10.44
C GLY A 67 -25.30 -9.74 9.14
N PHE A 68 -26.07 -10.83 9.20
CA PHE A 68 -26.88 -11.34 8.11
C PHE A 68 -28.31 -11.51 8.61
N HIS A 69 -29.30 -11.33 7.73
CA HIS A 69 -30.70 -11.57 8.01
C HIS A 69 -31.30 -12.49 6.94
N VAL A 70 -32.36 -13.21 7.29
CA VAL A 70 -33.08 -14.08 6.35
C VAL A 70 -34.26 -13.32 5.77
N GLN A 71 -34.26 -13.11 4.47
CA GLN A 71 -35.41 -12.55 3.73
C GLN A 71 -35.80 -13.53 2.62
N ASN A 72 -37.08 -13.94 2.60
CA ASN A 72 -37.62 -14.87 1.59
C ASN A 72 -36.81 -16.18 1.45
N GLY A 73 -36.36 -16.76 2.57
CA GLY A 73 -35.58 -18.00 2.60
C GLY A 73 -34.11 -17.86 2.17
N ARG A 74 -33.62 -16.64 1.92
CA ARG A 74 -32.22 -16.35 1.55
C ARG A 74 -31.52 -15.60 2.67
N VAL A 75 -30.27 -15.98 2.96
CA VAL A 75 -29.39 -15.27 3.89
C VAL A 75 -28.76 -14.09 3.15
N LEU A 76 -29.06 -12.87 3.57
CA LEU A 76 -28.60 -11.62 2.98
C LEU A 76 -27.79 -10.81 4.01
N PRO A 77 -26.72 -10.11 3.61
CA PRO A 77 -26.01 -9.21 4.51
C PRO A 77 -26.90 -8.04 4.95
N ASN A 78 -26.74 -7.59 6.19
CA ASN A 78 -27.39 -6.39 6.70
C ASN A 78 -26.89 -5.12 5.98
N ASP A 79 -25.61 -5.10 5.60
CA ASP A 79 -25.00 -4.08 4.74
C ASP A 79 -24.30 -4.76 3.54
N PRO A 80 -24.95 -4.80 2.36
CA PRO A 80 -24.34 -5.36 1.16
C PRO A 80 -23.10 -4.59 0.66
N HIS A 81 -23.03 -3.28 0.92
CA HIS A 81 -21.92 -2.44 0.46
C HIS A 81 -20.64 -2.72 1.24
N PHE A 82 -20.75 -2.98 2.54
CA PHE A 82 -19.60 -3.34 3.37
C PHE A 82 -18.81 -4.52 2.79
N TRP A 83 -19.50 -5.62 2.46
CA TRP A 83 -18.86 -6.82 1.90
C TRP A 83 -18.31 -6.58 0.50
N TYR A 84 -18.98 -5.76 -0.31
CA TYR A 84 -18.48 -5.36 -1.63
C TYR A 84 -17.18 -4.55 -1.51
N TYR A 85 -17.12 -3.59 -0.59
CA TYR A 85 -15.92 -2.80 -0.35
C TYR A 85 -14.80 -3.64 0.27
N MET A 86 -15.11 -4.53 1.20
CA MET A 86 -14.17 -5.47 1.79
C MET A 86 -13.51 -6.35 0.70
N TYR A 87 -14.32 -6.91 -0.20
CA TYR A 87 -13.82 -7.66 -1.34
C TYR A 87 -12.90 -6.82 -2.22
N ASN A 88 -13.28 -5.57 -2.52
CA ASN A 88 -12.43 -4.68 -3.30
C ASN A 88 -11.09 -4.40 -2.60
N THR A 89 -11.10 -4.17 -1.28
CA THR A 89 -9.88 -3.95 -0.49
C THR A 89 -8.98 -5.18 -0.53
N VAL A 90 -9.51 -6.38 -0.26
CA VAL A 90 -8.73 -7.63 -0.31
C VAL A 90 -8.19 -7.88 -1.71
N PHE A 91 -8.98 -7.62 -2.74
CA PHE A 91 -8.55 -7.76 -4.13
C PHE A 91 -7.40 -6.79 -4.46
N LEU A 92 -7.50 -5.53 -4.03
CA LEU A 92 -6.44 -4.54 -4.22
C LEU A 92 -5.17 -4.89 -3.43
N MET A 93 -5.28 -5.53 -2.27
CA MET A 93 -4.13 -6.01 -1.49
C MET A 93 -3.29 -7.07 -2.22
N LEU A 94 -3.81 -7.69 -3.29
CA LEU A 94 -3.00 -8.56 -4.16
C LEU A 94 -1.82 -7.80 -4.82
N THR A 95 -1.84 -6.46 -4.85
CA THR A 95 -0.67 -5.69 -5.28
C THR A 95 0.51 -5.80 -4.32
N ILE A 96 0.30 -6.09 -3.03
CA ILE A 96 1.36 -6.17 -2.02
C ILE A 96 2.41 -7.23 -2.37
N PRO A 97 2.07 -8.53 -2.57
CA PRO A 97 3.07 -9.53 -2.95
C PRO A 97 3.72 -9.24 -4.29
N ILE A 98 2.97 -8.70 -5.27
CA ILE A 98 3.49 -8.32 -6.58
C ILE A 98 4.50 -7.17 -6.44
N ALA A 99 4.21 -6.18 -5.59
CA ALA A 99 5.10 -5.07 -5.31
C ALA A 99 6.36 -5.53 -4.61
N ILE A 100 6.26 -6.41 -3.61
CA ILE A 100 7.41 -7.01 -2.92
C ILE A 100 8.32 -7.73 -3.92
N ALA A 101 7.74 -8.65 -4.71
CA ALA A 101 8.49 -9.41 -5.70
C ALA A 101 9.10 -8.50 -6.78
N GLY A 102 8.32 -7.55 -7.31
CA GLY A 102 8.75 -6.59 -8.32
C GLY A 102 9.87 -5.69 -7.82
N SER A 103 9.75 -5.15 -6.61
CA SER A 103 10.78 -4.32 -5.98
C SER A 103 12.07 -5.08 -5.75
N LEU A 104 11.99 -6.34 -5.31
CA LEU A 104 13.17 -7.18 -5.13
C LEU A 104 13.87 -7.46 -6.47
N VAL A 105 13.12 -7.85 -7.51
CA VAL A 105 13.65 -8.07 -8.85
C VAL A 105 14.34 -6.81 -9.37
N LEU A 106 13.70 -5.66 -9.22
CA LEU A 106 14.26 -4.39 -9.65
C LEU A 106 15.50 -4.02 -8.84
N ALA A 107 15.48 -4.22 -7.51
CA ALA A 107 16.62 -3.99 -6.63
C ALA A 107 17.83 -4.83 -7.05
N ILE A 108 17.64 -6.12 -7.36
CA ILE A 108 18.70 -7.01 -7.86
C ILE A 108 19.24 -6.51 -9.21
N ALA A 109 18.37 -6.04 -10.11
CA ALA A 109 18.77 -5.48 -11.39
C ALA A 109 19.66 -4.22 -11.22
N VAL A 110 19.29 -3.33 -10.30
CA VAL A 110 20.04 -2.08 -10.04
C VAL A 110 21.17 -2.21 -9.01
N ASN A 111 21.33 -3.39 -8.41
CA ASN A 111 22.47 -3.71 -7.53
C ASN A 111 23.74 -4.07 -8.31
N ARG A 112 23.63 -4.29 -9.63
CA ARG A 112 24.79 -4.55 -10.50
C ARG A 112 25.61 -3.27 -10.70
N ARG A 113 26.92 -3.42 -10.92
CA ARG A 113 27.83 -2.32 -11.26
C ARG A 113 27.65 -1.87 -12.71
N LEU A 114 26.48 -1.34 -13.05
CA LEU A 114 26.17 -0.80 -14.38
C LEU A 114 26.63 0.67 -14.48
N LYS A 115 27.17 1.05 -15.64
CA LYS A 115 27.42 2.48 -15.95
C LYS A 115 26.06 3.20 -16.03
N GLY A 116 25.92 4.34 -15.36
CA GLY A 116 24.67 5.12 -15.33
C GLY A 116 23.63 4.67 -14.30
N ILE A 117 23.98 3.78 -13.36
CA ILE A 117 23.04 3.23 -12.36
C ILE A 117 22.32 4.31 -11.53
N VAL A 118 22.94 5.46 -11.31
CA VAL A 118 22.36 6.59 -10.57
C VAL A 118 21.13 7.15 -11.30
N ILE A 119 21.18 7.25 -12.63
CA ILE A 119 20.06 7.75 -13.44
C ILE A 119 18.88 6.77 -13.37
N TYR A 120 19.16 5.47 -13.49
CA TYR A 120 18.12 4.45 -13.36
C TYR A 120 17.44 4.50 -11.98
N ARG A 121 18.22 4.58 -10.90
CA ARG A 121 17.69 4.72 -9.54
C ARG A 121 16.83 5.98 -9.39
N MET A 122 17.25 7.10 -9.98
CA MET A 122 16.48 8.35 -9.96
C MET A 122 15.15 8.22 -10.70
N LEU A 123 15.14 7.62 -11.91
CA LEU A 123 13.94 7.44 -12.71
C LEU A 123 12.91 6.53 -12.02
N PHE A 124 13.37 5.44 -11.39
CA PHE A 124 12.47 4.54 -10.66
C PHE A 124 11.92 5.16 -9.38
N PHE A 125 12.69 6.04 -8.73
CA PHE A 125 12.29 6.71 -7.49
C PHE A 125 11.40 7.96 -7.73
N LEU A 126 11.41 8.50 -8.94
CA LEU A 126 10.62 9.67 -9.34
C LEU A 126 9.12 9.61 -8.92
N PRO A 127 8.40 8.48 -9.07
CA PRO A 127 6.98 8.38 -8.67
C PRO A 127 6.73 8.67 -7.20
N VAL A 128 7.71 8.40 -6.33
CA VAL A 128 7.55 8.50 -4.88
C VAL A 128 7.72 9.93 -4.37
N ILE A 129 8.50 10.74 -5.09
CA ILE A 129 8.75 12.14 -4.73
C ILE A 129 7.53 13.01 -5.07
N CYS A 130 6.75 12.62 -6.09
CA CYS A 130 5.58 13.37 -6.51
C CYS A 130 4.42 13.24 -5.52
N PRO A 131 3.65 14.32 -5.25
CA PRO A 131 2.44 14.23 -4.45
C PRO A 131 1.41 13.25 -5.05
N ILE A 132 0.82 12.40 -4.22
CA ILE A 132 -0.21 11.41 -4.65
C ILE A 132 -1.34 12.07 -5.45
N ALA A 133 -1.79 13.26 -5.03
CA ALA A 133 -2.84 13.98 -5.74
C ALA A 133 -2.42 14.37 -7.18
N ALA A 134 -1.17 14.80 -7.39
CA ALA A 134 -0.65 15.13 -8.71
C ALA A 134 -0.55 13.88 -9.59
N ILE A 135 -0.08 12.76 -9.02
CA ILE A 135 0.00 11.47 -9.71
C ILE A 135 -1.40 11.01 -10.13
N ALA A 136 -2.40 11.15 -9.26
CA ALA A 136 -3.78 10.78 -9.57
C ALA A 136 -4.34 11.58 -10.74
N VAL A 137 -4.09 12.90 -10.79
CA VAL A 137 -4.50 13.75 -11.92
C VAL A 137 -3.78 13.37 -13.20
N LEU A 138 -2.46 13.15 -13.15
CA LEU A 138 -1.66 12.72 -14.29
C LEU A 138 -2.21 11.41 -14.89
N TRP A 139 -2.39 10.39 -14.05
CA TRP A 139 -2.89 9.09 -14.51
C TRP A 139 -4.34 9.14 -14.97
N LYS A 140 -5.19 10.00 -14.37
CA LYS A 140 -6.56 10.24 -14.86
C LYS A 140 -6.57 10.79 -16.29
N VAL A 141 -5.63 11.68 -16.62
CA VAL A 141 -5.46 12.20 -17.98
C VAL A 141 -4.89 11.14 -18.93
N LEU A 142 -3.86 10.40 -18.51
CA LEU A 142 -3.24 9.35 -19.34
C LEU A 142 -4.19 8.20 -19.66
N LEU A 143 -5.04 7.82 -18.70
CA LEU A 143 -6.04 6.75 -18.79
C LEU A 143 -7.39 7.25 -19.30
N ASN A 144 -7.50 8.51 -19.75
CA ASN A 144 -8.73 9.01 -20.33
C ASN A 144 -9.08 8.21 -21.60
N PRO A 145 -10.33 7.72 -21.76
CA PRO A 145 -10.69 6.88 -22.88
C PRO A 145 -10.65 7.59 -24.24
N ASP A 146 -10.93 8.89 -24.26
CA ASP A 146 -11.16 9.68 -25.48
C ASP A 146 -9.86 10.30 -26.02
N PHE A 147 -9.03 10.87 -25.14
CA PHE A 147 -7.80 11.58 -25.52
C PHE A 147 -6.54 11.11 -24.77
N GLY A 148 -6.64 10.05 -23.96
CA GLY A 148 -5.52 9.53 -23.20
C GLY A 148 -4.42 8.97 -24.10
N LEU A 149 -3.16 9.21 -23.71
CA LEU A 149 -2.00 8.67 -24.43
C LEU A 149 -1.98 7.15 -24.43
N ILE A 150 -2.43 6.51 -23.34
CA ILE A 150 -2.41 5.05 -23.21
C ILE A 150 -3.35 4.40 -24.24
N ASN A 151 -4.58 4.89 -24.36
CA ASN A 151 -5.52 4.41 -25.38
C ASN A 151 -5.02 4.66 -26.79
N SER A 152 -4.47 5.86 -27.03
CA SER A 152 -3.87 6.22 -28.32
C SER A 152 -2.75 5.25 -28.72
N LEU A 153 -1.90 4.84 -27.76
CA LEU A 153 -0.83 3.88 -28.00
C LEU A 153 -1.36 2.46 -28.26
N ILE A 154 -2.39 2.02 -27.53
CA ILE A 154 -3.01 0.70 -27.74
C ILE A 154 -3.62 0.59 -29.15
N VAL A 155 -4.34 1.61 -29.60
CA VAL A 155 -4.94 1.65 -30.94
C VAL A 155 -3.84 1.62 -32.01
N ARG A 156 -2.81 2.45 -31.87
CA ARG A 156 -1.67 2.48 -32.81
C ARG A 156 -0.94 1.14 -32.87
N PHE A 157 -0.69 0.52 -31.72
CA PHE A 157 -0.05 -0.79 -31.66
C PHE A 157 -0.92 -1.89 -32.28
N GLY A 158 -2.23 -1.85 -32.06
CA GLY A 158 -3.18 -2.73 -32.73
C GLY A 158 -3.13 -2.57 -34.25
N GLN A 159 -3.13 -1.33 -34.75
CA GLN A 159 -3.02 -1.04 -36.18
C GLN A 159 -1.73 -1.60 -36.79
N LEU A 160 -0.59 -1.48 -36.09
CA LEU A 160 0.69 -2.06 -36.53
C LEU A 160 0.64 -3.59 -36.65
N LEU A 161 -0.14 -4.26 -35.80
CA LEU A 161 -0.35 -5.70 -35.82
C LEU A 161 -1.51 -6.14 -36.73
N GLY A 162 -2.18 -5.20 -37.42
CA GLY A 162 -3.36 -5.48 -38.22
C GLY A 162 -4.62 -5.81 -37.41
N LEU A 163 -4.62 -5.56 -36.10
CA LEU A 163 -5.72 -5.83 -35.17
C LEU A 163 -6.49 -4.54 -34.84
N LYS A 164 -7.82 -4.60 -34.87
CA LYS A 164 -8.66 -3.50 -34.37
C LYS A 164 -8.77 -3.57 -32.85
N LEU A 165 -7.78 -3.02 -32.15
CA LEU A 165 -7.80 -2.85 -30.70
C LEU A 165 -8.43 -1.50 -30.34
N ALA A 166 -9.38 -1.52 -29.41
CA ALA A 166 -9.89 -0.33 -28.75
C ALA A 166 -9.42 -0.34 -27.29
N GLY A 167 -8.89 0.79 -26.82
CA GLY A 167 -8.51 0.93 -25.41
C GLY A 167 -9.77 0.91 -24.52
N PRO A 168 -9.70 0.30 -23.32
CA PRO A 168 -10.85 0.23 -22.43
C PRO A 168 -11.18 1.58 -21.79
N ASN A 169 -12.39 1.69 -21.23
CA ASN A 169 -12.72 2.79 -20.33
C ASN A 169 -12.15 2.50 -18.94
N TRP A 170 -10.86 2.81 -18.77
CA TRP A 170 -10.04 2.37 -17.66
C TRP A 170 -10.62 2.62 -16.27
N LEU A 171 -11.24 3.77 -16.04
CA LEU A 171 -11.69 4.19 -14.71
C LEU A 171 -13.20 4.03 -14.51
N SER A 172 -13.98 3.93 -15.58
CA SER A 172 -15.45 3.83 -15.49
C SER A 172 -15.98 2.43 -15.77
N ASP A 173 -15.22 1.54 -16.44
CA ASP A 173 -15.60 0.13 -16.60
C ASP A 173 -15.23 -0.66 -15.33
N ILE A 174 -16.20 -1.35 -14.75
CA ILE A 174 -16.05 -2.17 -13.53
C ILE A 174 -14.96 -3.25 -13.66
N ARG A 175 -14.69 -3.71 -14.89
CA ARG A 175 -13.67 -4.72 -15.20
C ARG A 175 -12.26 -4.14 -15.25
N TRP A 176 -12.11 -2.88 -15.65
CA TRP A 176 -10.81 -2.23 -15.89
C TRP A 176 -10.40 -1.26 -14.78
N ALA A 177 -11.35 -0.73 -14.01
CA ALA A 177 -11.07 0.19 -12.91
C ALA A 177 -10.09 -0.38 -11.88
N LYS A 178 -10.32 -1.62 -11.42
CA LYS A 178 -9.43 -2.25 -10.42
C LYS A 178 -8.03 -2.51 -10.99
N PRO A 179 -7.87 -3.19 -12.16
CA PRO A 179 -6.54 -3.36 -12.77
C PRO A 179 -5.81 -2.05 -13.04
N ALA A 180 -6.51 -1.00 -13.50
CA ALA A 180 -5.91 0.31 -13.75
C ALA A 180 -5.34 0.92 -12.47
N ILE A 181 -6.12 0.93 -11.39
CA ILE A 181 -5.68 1.45 -10.08
C ILE A 181 -4.52 0.61 -9.54
N MET A 182 -4.60 -0.72 -9.66
CA MET A 182 -3.52 -1.62 -9.25
C MET A 182 -2.22 -1.35 -10.02
N LEU A 183 -2.30 -1.12 -11.33
CA LEU A 183 -1.13 -0.82 -12.16
C LEU A 183 -0.47 0.48 -11.73
N VAL A 184 -1.25 1.54 -11.49
CA VAL A 184 -0.71 2.82 -10.99
C VAL A 184 -0.06 2.62 -9.63
N ASN A 185 -0.71 1.88 -8.72
CA ASN A 185 -0.16 1.57 -7.40
C ASN A 185 1.16 0.77 -7.49
N LEU A 186 1.23 -0.23 -8.37
CA LEU A 186 2.44 -1.02 -8.60
C LEU A 186 3.55 -0.17 -9.20
N TRP A 187 3.25 0.70 -10.16
CA TRP A 187 4.22 1.63 -10.72
C TRP A 187 4.84 2.55 -9.65
N MET A 188 4.03 3.03 -8.70
CA MET A 188 4.51 3.86 -7.59
C MET A 188 5.34 3.07 -6.56
N THR A 189 4.95 1.84 -6.26
CA THR A 189 5.52 1.06 -5.16
C THR A 189 6.74 0.25 -5.58
N VAL A 190 6.73 -0.33 -6.78
CA VAL A 190 7.79 -1.22 -7.27
C VAL A 190 9.13 -0.48 -7.39
N GLY A 191 9.16 0.68 -8.06
CA GLY A 191 10.36 1.51 -8.25
C GLY A 191 10.70 2.42 -7.07
N GLY A 192 9.84 2.43 -6.05
CA GLY A 192 9.86 3.39 -4.97
C GLY A 192 10.73 3.02 -3.76
N TYR A 193 10.22 3.35 -2.57
CA TYR A 193 10.88 3.09 -1.29
C TYR A 193 11.27 1.61 -1.11
N ASN A 194 10.41 0.67 -1.52
CA ASN A 194 10.65 -0.77 -1.35
C ASN A 194 11.89 -1.24 -2.11
N MET A 195 12.10 -0.79 -3.35
CA MET A 195 13.30 -1.13 -4.13
C MET A 195 14.56 -0.59 -3.44
N ILE A 196 14.53 0.65 -2.95
CA ILE A 196 15.70 1.27 -2.29
C ILE A 196 16.01 0.54 -0.98
N LEU A 197 14.98 0.17 -0.21
CA LEU A 197 15.13 -0.62 1.01
C LEU A 197 15.81 -1.97 0.73
N TYR A 198 15.31 -2.71 -0.27
CA TYR A 198 15.93 -3.97 -0.68
C TYR A 198 17.34 -3.77 -1.22
N LEU A 199 17.59 -2.73 -2.00
CA LEU A 199 18.91 -2.42 -2.53
C LEU A 199 19.92 -2.14 -1.39
N ALA A 200 19.51 -1.40 -0.36
CA ALA A 200 20.34 -1.16 0.81
C ALA A 200 20.65 -2.46 1.57
N ALA A 201 19.64 -3.31 1.77
CA ALA A 201 19.82 -4.63 2.38
C ALA A 201 20.77 -5.52 1.57
N LEU A 202 20.61 -5.57 0.24
CA LEU A 202 21.46 -6.34 -0.67
C LEU A 202 22.92 -5.85 -0.65
N GLN A 203 23.15 -4.55 -0.50
CA GLN A 203 24.49 -3.97 -0.39
C GLN A 203 25.16 -4.26 0.96
N GLY A 204 24.37 -4.56 1.99
CA GLY A 204 24.87 -4.96 3.31
C GLY A 204 25.34 -6.42 3.40
N ILE A 205 25.04 -7.27 2.41
CA ILE A 205 25.45 -8.68 2.44
C ILE A 205 26.97 -8.79 2.23
N PRO A 206 27.72 -9.43 3.14
CA PRO A 206 29.16 -9.66 2.97
C PRO A 206 29.46 -10.41 1.67
N ARG A 207 30.49 -9.96 0.93
CA ARG A 207 30.86 -10.58 -0.35
C ARG A 207 31.42 -11.99 -0.18
N ASP A 208 32.10 -12.24 0.92
CA ASP A 208 32.74 -13.51 1.25
C ASP A 208 31.75 -14.69 1.22
N LEU A 209 30.47 -14.46 1.55
CA LEU A 209 29.42 -15.49 1.44
C LEU A 209 29.17 -15.92 -0.01
N TYR A 210 29.17 -14.96 -0.94
CA TYR A 210 29.00 -15.26 -2.36
C TYR A 210 30.25 -15.91 -2.96
N GLU A 211 31.44 -15.47 -2.54
CA GLU A 211 32.72 -16.04 -2.99
C GLU A 211 32.90 -17.48 -2.49
N ALA A 212 32.57 -17.77 -1.22
CA ALA A 212 32.56 -19.13 -0.69
C ALA A 212 31.60 -20.04 -1.46
N ALA A 213 30.38 -19.55 -1.76
CA ALA A 213 29.42 -20.31 -2.54
C ALA A 213 29.86 -20.54 -4.00
N ASP A 214 30.63 -19.61 -4.58
CA ASP A 214 31.23 -19.78 -5.91
C ASP A 214 32.33 -20.85 -5.90
N ILE A 215 33.12 -20.95 -4.83
CA ILE A 215 34.10 -22.02 -4.63
C ILE A 215 33.42 -23.39 -4.50
N ASP A 216 32.29 -23.45 -3.80
CA ASP A 216 31.48 -24.67 -3.64
C ASP A 216 30.64 -25.03 -4.89
N GLY A 217 30.76 -24.26 -5.98
CA GLY A 217 30.04 -24.52 -7.24
C GLY A 217 28.54 -24.23 -7.20
N ALA A 218 28.08 -23.38 -6.27
CA ALA A 218 26.67 -23.05 -6.13
C ALA A 218 26.16 -22.21 -7.31
N SER A 219 25.07 -22.65 -7.94
CA SER A 219 24.44 -21.90 -9.03
C SER A 219 23.79 -20.60 -8.55
N SER A 220 23.53 -19.65 -9.46
CA SER A 220 22.89 -18.36 -9.13
C SER A 220 21.56 -18.50 -8.39
N TRP A 221 20.79 -19.55 -8.68
CA TRP A 221 19.54 -19.83 -7.97
C TRP A 221 19.79 -20.28 -6.52
N HIS A 222 20.80 -21.11 -6.28
CA HIS A 222 21.19 -21.51 -4.93
C HIS A 222 21.66 -20.30 -4.11
N LYS A 223 22.53 -19.46 -4.68
CA LYS A 223 22.97 -18.22 -4.04
C LYS A 223 21.80 -17.30 -3.72
N PHE A 224 20.84 -17.15 -4.63
CA PHE A 224 19.63 -16.36 -4.38
C PHE A 224 18.77 -16.94 -3.24
N ARG A 225 18.46 -18.23 -3.27
CA ARG A 225 17.54 -18.88 -2.32
C ARG A 225 18.14 -19.07 -0.91
N TYR A 226 19.44 -19.33 -0.82
CA TYR A 226 20.12 -19.69 0.43
C TYR A 226 20.99 -18.58 1.03
N ILE A 227 21.38 -17.57 0.25
CA ILE A 227 22.16 -16.43 0.74
C ILE A 227 21.33 -15.16 0.63
N THR A 228 20.89 -14.79 -0.57
CA THR A 228 20.25 -13.48 -0.79
C THR A 228 18.94 -13.34 -0.02
N VAL A 229 17.99 -14.26 -0.22
CA VAL A 229 16.67 -14.18 0.41
C VAL A 229 16.76 -14.22 1.95
N PRO A 230 17.46 -15.18 2.58
CA PRO A 230 17.53 -15.25 4.05
C PRO A 230 18.24 -14.06 4.70
N MET A 231 19.18 -13.41 3.99
CA MET A 231 19.91 -12.25 4.52
C MET A 231 19.13 -10.95 4.43
N ILE A 232 18.05 -10.89 3.64
CA ILE A 232 17.21 -9.70 3.46
C ILE A 232 15.76 -9.89 3.93
N SER A 233 15.41 -11.09 4.41
CA SER A 233 14.07 -11.46 4.88
C SER A 233 13.85 -11.09 6.35
#